data_AF-K1GJP5-F1
#
_entry.id   AF-K1GJP5-F1
#
_cell.length_a   1.000
_cell.length_b   1.000
_cell.length_c   1.000
_cell.angle_alpha   90.00
_cell.angle_beta   90.00
_cell.angle_gamma   90.00
#
_symmetry.space_group_name_H-M   'P 1'
#
loop_
_entity.id
_entity.type
_entity.pdbx_description
1 polymer ?
#
loop_
_entity_poly.entity_id
_entity_poly.type
_entity_poly.pdbx_seq_one_letter_code
_entity_poly.pdbx_strand_id
1 'polypeptide(L)'
;MTFEKYLRMIKQYLKNTNRTWEKCDEFYGNLRYEMPIINYKKYRKKSRFLLEIDIIEEQSEPWTDVKAYEFLDKQLEKLMKEYEYM
;
A
#
# COMPACT_ATOMS: atom_id res chain seq x y z
N MET A 1 9.91 7.33 -7.03
CA MET A 1 9.80 5.86 -7.00
C MET A 1 9.42 5.31 -8.38
N THR A 2 9.84 4.09 -8.77
CA THR A 2 9.27 3.39 -9.96
C THR A 2 8.14 2.46 -9.53
N PHE A 3 7.25 2.07 -10.45
CA PHE A 3 6.14 1.15 -10.11
C PHE A 3 6.63 -0.19 -9.54
N GLU A 4 7.68 -0.75 -10.10
CA GLU A 4 8.24 -2.04 -9.65
C GLU A 4 8.89 -1.92 -8.27
N LYS A 5 9.55 -0.79 -7.97
CA LYS A 5 10.10 -0.52 -6.64
C LYS A 5 8.99 -0.30 -5.61
N TYR A 6 7.92 0.39 -5.99
CA TYR A 6 6.74 0.61 -5.17
C TYR A 6 6.05 -0.71 -4.78
N LEU A 7 5.83 -1.59 -5.76
CA LEU A 7 5.29 -2.94 -5.50
C LEU A 7 6.21 -3.75 -4.57
N ARG A 8 7.54 -3.63 -4.74
CA ARG A 8 8.50 -4.33 -3.88
C ARG A 8 8.41 -3.85 -2.43
N MET A 9 8.27 -2.54 -2.21
CA MET A 9 8.06 -1.94 -0.89
C MET A 9 6.82 -2.52 -0.21
N ILE A 10 5.68 -2.55 -0.92
CA ILE A 10 4.42 -3.14 -0.41
C ILE A 10 4.60 -4.63 -0.07
N LYS A 11 5.21 -5.42 -0.96
CA LYS A 11 5.47 -6.85 -0.71
C LYS A 11 6.36 -7.08 0.50
N GLN A 12 7.41 -6.27 0.67
CA GLN A 12 8.32 -6.40 1.81
C GLN A 12 7.61 -6.10 3.12
N TYR A 13 6.76 -5.06 3.13
CA TYR A 13 5.93 -4.74 4.29
C TYR A 13 4.96 -5.88 4.63
N LEU A 14 4.20 -6.40 3.66
CA LEU A 14 3.23 -7.48 3.88
C LEU A 14 3.86 -8.80 4.33
N LYS A 15 5.13 -9.06 3.96
CA LYS A 15 5.89 -10.26 4.41
C LYS A 15 6.54 -10.10 5.78
N ASN A 16 6.61 -8.89 6.32
CA ASN A 16 7.27 -8.65 7.61
C ASN A 16 6.37 -9.18 8.75
N THR A 17 6.90 -10.14 9.51
CA THR A 17 6.21 -10.78 10.64
C THR A 17 6.40 -10.04 11.96
N ASN A 18 7.39 -9.13 12.05
CA ASN A 18 7.64 -8.35 13.27
C ASN A 18 7.09 -6.92 13.11
N ARG A 19 5.77 -6.80 13.23
CA ARG A 19 5.01 -5.55 13.10
C ARG A 19 4.85 -4.88 14.46
N THR A 20 5.29 -3.64 14.54
CA THR A 20 4.93 -2.71 15.61
C THR A 20 4.00 -1.65 15.04
N TRP A 21 3.31 -0.94 15.92
CA TRP A 21 2.39 0.12 15.51
C TRP A 21 3.12 1.20 14.73
N GLU A 22 4.29 1.63 15.20
CA GLU A 22 5.12 2.68 14.58
C GLU A 22 5.52 2.31 13.15
N LYS A 23 5.85 1.04 12.90
CA LYS A 23 6.21 0.57 11.55
C LYS A 23 5.01 0.52 10.62
N CYS A 24 3.80 0.31 11.15
CA CYS A 24 2.59 0.34 10.35
C CYS A 24 2.23 1.78 10.02
N ASP A 25 2.25 2.66 11.02
CA ASP A 25 2.03 4.09 10.86
C ASP A 25 3.02 4.71 9.86
N GLU A 26 4.33 4.40 10.00
CA GLU A 26 5.35 4.85 9.06
C GLU A 26 5.09 4.34 7.63
N PHE A 27 4.66 3.09 7.46
CA PHE A 27 4.39 2.54 6.13
C PHE A 27 3.18 3.20 5.47
N TYR A 28 2.04 3.28 6.16
CA TYR A 28 0.83 3.87 5.60
C TYR A 28 0.99 5.38 5.40
N GLY A 29 1.65 6.07 6.35
CA GLY A 29 1.99 7.48 6.22
C GLY A 29 2.93 7.80 5.05
N ASN A 30 3.74 6.83 4.60
CA ASN A 30 4.62 6.99 3.42
C ASN A 30 4.02 6.46 2.12
N LEU A 31 2.89 5.75 2.16
CA LEU A 31 2.34 5.01 1.02
C LEU A 31 2.03 5.97 -0.14
N ARG A 32 1.40 7.11 0.17
CA ARG A 32 1.09 8.16 -0.80
C ARG A 32 2.32 8.90 -1.31
N TYR A 33 3.27 9.23 -0.43
CA TYR A 33 4.49 9.96 -0.81
C TYR A 33 5.38 9.16 -1.77
N GLU A 34 5.44 7.84 -1.59
CA GLU A 34 6.22 6.94 -2.44
C GLU A 34 5.50 6.51 -3.72
N MET A 35 4.27 6.98 -3.94
CA MET A 35 3.47 6.60 -5.09
C MET A 35 4.13 7.03 -6.41
N PRO A 36 4.27 6.12 -7.40
CA PRO A 36 4.94 6.44 -8.65
C PRO A 36 4.06 7.27 -9.58
N ILE A 37 4.65 8.30 -10.19
CA ILE A 37 3.99 9.07 -11.25
C ILE A 37 3.96 8.23 -12.53
N ILE A 38 2.77 7.90 -13.02
CA ILE A 38 2.58 7.13 -14.25
C ILE A 38 1.67 7.85 -15.23
N ASN A 39 1.88 7.62 -16.53
CA ASN A 39 1.01 8.15 -17.57
C ASN A 39 -0.34 7.40 -17.55
N TYR A 40 -1.37 8.04 -16.99
CA TYR A 40 -2.70 7.46 -16.84
C TYR A 40 -3.37 7.07 -18.15
N LYS A 41 -3.07 7.77 -19.26
CA LYS A 41 -3.60 7.46 -20.59
C LYS A 41 -3.01 6.16 -21.13
N LYS A 42 -1.74 5.87 -20.79
CA LYS A 42 -1.01 4.70 -21.29
C LYS A 42 -1.19 3.46 -20.40
N TYR A 43 -1.31 3.63 -19.09
CA TYR A 43 -1.28 2.53 -18.12
C TYR A 43 -2.53 2.46 -17.25
N ARG A 44 -3.69 2.17 -17.85
CA ARG A 44 -4.98 2.13 -17.16
C ARG A 44 -5.03 1.16 -15.96
N LYS A 45 -4.48 -0.06 -16.10
CA LYS A 45 -4.42 -1.05 -14.99
C LYS A 45 -3.59 -0.53 -13.81
N LYS A 46 -2.37 -0.04 -14.07
CA LYS A 46 -1.49 0.52 -13.03
C LYS A 46 -2.13 1.74 -12.36
N SER A 47 -2.79 2.61 -13.13
CA SER A 47 -3.42 3.82 -12.61
C SER A 47 -4.59 3.50 -11.69
N ARG A 48 -5.42 2.52 -12.07
CA ARG A 48 -6.50 2.06 -11.20
C ARG A 48 -5.97 1.44 -9.91
N PHE A 49 -4.93 0.61 -10.00
CA PHE A 49 -4.27 0.06 -8.82
C PHE A 49 -3.79 1.16 -7.86
N LEU A 50 -3.10 2.19 -8.37
CA LEU A 50 -2.60 3.28 -7.53
C LEU A 50 -3.72 4.09 -6.88
N LEU A 51 -4.85 4.30 -7.57
CA LEU A 51 -6.02 4.95 -6.99
C LEU A 51 -6.62 4.14 -5.84
N GLU A 52 -6.73 2.82 -5.98
CA GLU A 52 -7.23 1.95 -4.90
C GLU A 52 -6.26 1.94 -3.70
N ILE A 53 -4.95 2.10 -3.94
CA ILE A 53 -3.97 2.27 -2.87
C ILE A 53 -4.16 3.62 -2.14
N ASP A 54 -4.42 4.72 -2.87
CA ASP A 54 -4.72 6.04 -2.28
C ASP A 54 -5.94 5.94 -1.34
N ILE A 55 -6.98 5.21 -1.75
CA ILE A 55 -8.19 4.97 -0.93
C ILE A 55 -7.89 4.15 0.33
N ILE A 56 -6.97 3.17 0.27
CA ILE A 56 -6.54 2.41 1.45
C ILE A 56 -5.73 3.30 2.40
N GLU A 57 -4.85 4.15 1.86
CA GLU A 57 -4.07 5.11 2.64
C GLU A 57 -4.96 6.15 3.31
N GLU A 58 -5.98 6.68 2.64
CA GLU A 58 -6.93 7.65 3.23
C GLU A 58 -7.74 7.07 4.40
N GLN A 59 -7.87 5.74 4.51
CA GLN A 59 -8.47 5.06 5.67
C GLN A 59 -7.50 4.93 6.86
N SER A 60 -6.22 5.24 6.66
CA SER A 60 -5.24 5.26 7.74
C SER A 60 -5.37 6.58 8.51
N GLU A 61 -6.05 6.53 9.66
CA GLU A 61 -5.89 7.57 10.67
C GLU A 61 -4.62 7.28 11.50
N PRO A 62 -4.08 8.27 12.23
CA PRO A 62 -3.09 8.00 13.28
C PRO A 62 -3.75 7.18 14.39
N TRP A 63 -3.77 5.87 14.21
CA TRP A 63 -4.23 4.92 15.22
C TRP A 63 -3.14 4.78 16.29
N THR A 64 -3.40 4.14 17.43
CA THR A 64 -2.35 3.72 18.38
C THR A 64 -2.33 2.20 18.59
N ASP A 65 -3.09 1.47 17.77
CA ASP A 65 -3.26 0.02 17.86
C ASP A 65 -2.92 -0.64 16.51
N VAL A 66 -2.04 -1.65 16.53
CA VAL A 66 -1.66 -2.47 15.36
C VAL A 66 -2.88 -3.15 14.73
N LYS A 67 -3.88 -3.53 15.53
CA LYS A 67 -5.08 -4.22 15.04
C LYS A 67 -5.87 -3.39 14.04
N ALA A 68 -5.80 -2.06 14.11
CA ALA A 68 -6.41 -1.18 13.12
C ALA A 68 -5.75 -1.35 11.74
N TYR A 69 -4.42 -1.55 11.72
CA TYR A 69 -3.67 -1.77 10.49
C TYR A 69 -3.83 -3.19 9.93
N GLU A 70 -4.11 -4.21 10.74
CA GLU A 70 -4.39 -5.57 10.22
C GLU A 70 -5.55 -5.59 9.22
N PHE A 71 -6.55 -4.72 9.40
CA PHE A 71 -7.64 -4.56 8.46
C PHE A 71 -7.16 -3.97 7.14
N LEU A 72 -6.37 -2.89 7.18
CA LEU A 72 -5.77 -2.26 6.01
C LEU A 72 -4.82 -3.21 5.29
N ASP A 73 -4.06 -4.03 6.02
CA ASP A 73 -3.15 -5.03 5.45
C ASP A 73 -3.90 -6.07 4.65
N LYS A 74 -5.04 -6.55 5.15
CA LYS A 74 -5.90 -7.50 4.44
C LYS A 74 -6.47 -6.87 3.17
N GLN A 75 -6.87 -5.59 3.22
CA GLN A 75 -7.32 -4.87 2.01
C GLN A 75 -6.18 -4.76 0.99
N LEU A 76 -4.99 -4.37 1.46
CA LEU A 76 -3.81 -4.20 0.63
C LEU A 76 -3.35 -5.52 0.01
N GLU A 77 -3.34 -6.61 0.77
CA GLU A 77 -3.01 -7.95 0.30
C GLU A 77 -4.03 -8.45 -0.73
N LYS A 78 -5.33 -8.25 -0.49
CA LYS A 78 -6.40 -8.58 -1.43
C LYS A 78 -6.21 -7.82 -2.75
N LEU A 79 -5.99 -6.51 -2.68
CA LEU A 79 -5.75 -5.66 -3.84
C LEU A 79 -4.52 -6.11 -4.64
N MET A 80 -3.42 -6.43 -3.95
CA MET A 80 -2.20 -6.96 -4.58
C MET A 80 -2.47 -8.27 -5.32
N LYS A 81 -3.28 -9.17 -4.77
CA LYS A 81 -3.68 -10.44 -5.44
C LYS A 81 -4.59 -10.19 -6.64
N GLU A 82 -5.60 -9.32 -6.50
CA GLU A 82 -6.56 -8.99 -7.57
C GLU A 82 -5.87 -8.45 -8.83
N TYR A 83 -4.80 -7.68 -8.65
CA TYR A 83 -4.03 -7.13 -9.76
C TYR A 83 -2.87 -8.01 -10.25
N GLU A 84 -2.71 -9.21 -9.67
CA GLU A 84 -1.62 -10.16 -9.95
C GLU A 84 -0.24 -9.60 -9.63
N TYR A 85 -0.17 -8.78 -8.58
CA TYR A 85 1.05 -8.17 -8.07
C TYR A 85 1.55 -8.79 -6.78
N MET A 86 0.86 -9.77 -6.21
CA MET A 86 1.33 -10.52 -5.03
C MET A 86 2.41 -11.53 -5.39
#